data_AF-A0A818GEV0-F1
#
_entry.id   AF-A0A818GEV0-F1
#
_cell.length_a   1.000
_cell.length_b   1.000
_cell.length_c   1.000
_cell.angle_alpha   90.00
_cell.angle_beta   90.00
_cell.angle_gamma   90.00
#
_symmetry.space_group_name_H-M   'P 1'
#
loop_
_entity.id
_entity.type
_entity.pdbx_description
1 polymer ?
#
loop_
_entity_poly.entity_id
_entity_poly.type
_entity_poly.pdbx_seq_one_letter_code
_entity_poly.pdbx_strand_id
1 'polypeptide(L)'
;MQINGKIIIPGFFVVVLLLIASTVILGVLYGIEQRETKQIEKGIWTSIINPITYSQSSVEKLLNQGGYIMMSAGRNNKMPSDQNLSDETIRERNVNLTIDLTNTYAYSSMFGFYNGDNETSFFVILHNISPDTERNVFIELGQKYNQESIIYVKRATPTIQQFIYTTGEFSGKYVEGQGYKVLSTNITDDYSELNVCPDDIFKFTLNFNFEIMIMGNTRIKTRQLIDHHTNYIRANRKRQTF
;
A
#
# COMPACT_ATOMS: atom_id res chain seq x y z
N MET A 1 -9.92 -32.34 -61.05
CA MET A 1 -9.79 -31.70 -62.38
C MET A 1 -8.54 -30.81 -62.34
N GLN A 2 -7.41 -31.32 -62.83
CA GLN A 2 -6.14 -30.57 -62.91
C GLN A 2 -6.08 -29.88 -64.27
N ILE A 3 -5.94 -28.56 -64.29
CA ILE A 3 -5.65 -27.79 -65.50
C ILE A 3 -4.38 -26.98 -65.21
N ASN A 4 -3.30 -27.27 -65.93
CA ASN A 4 -2.05 -26.49 -65.99
C ASN A 4 -1.31 -26.23 -64.66
N GLY A 5 -1.10 -27.26 -63.84
CA GLY A 5 -0.13 -27.20 -62.72
C GLY A 5 -0.42 -26.18 -61.61
N LYS A 6 -1.52 -25.43 -61.69
CA LYS A 6 -2.02 -24.57 -60.62
C LYS A 6 -3.08 -25.34 -59.84
N ILE A 7 -2.82 -25.53 -58.55
CA ILE A 7 -3.81 -26.08 -57.62
C ILE A 7 -4.88 -25.01 -57.43
N ILE A 8 -6.01 -25.15 -58.13
CA ILE A 8 -7.20 -24.32 -57.91
C ILE A 8 -7.90 -24.90 -56.68
N ILE A 9 -7.66 -24.29 -55.52
CA ILE A 9 -8.44 -24.58 -54.31
C ILE A 9 -9.81 -23.92 -54.54
N PRO A 10 -10.92 -24.69 -54.52
CA PRO A 10 -12.25 -24.10 -54.63
C PRO A 10 -12.42 -23.05 -53.53
N GLY A 11 -12.92 -21.85 -53.84
CA GLY A 11 -13.05 -20.76 -52.86
C GLY A 11 -13.78 -21.17 -51.58
N PHE A 12 -14.69 -22.16 -51.68
CA PHE A 12 -15.35 -22.77 -50.53
C PHE A 12 -14.39 -23.42 -49.52
N PHE A 13 -13.32 -24.09 -49.98
CA PHE A 13 -12.33 -24.71 -49.10
C PHE A 13 -11.48 -23.68 -48.34
N VAL A 14 -11.19 -22.52 -48.96
CA VAL A 14 -10.44 -21.44 -48.29
C VAL A 14 -11.29 -20.81 -47.17
N VAL A 15 -12.58 -20.61 -47.41
CA VAL A 15 -13.52 -20.07 -46.40
C VAL A 15 -13.68 -21.03 -45.21
N VAL A 16 -13.79 -22.33 -45.48
CA VAL A 16 -13.89 -23.35 -44.41
C VAL A 16 -12.61 -23.41 -43.59
N LEU A 17 -11.43 -23.35 -44.23
CA LEU A 17 -10.14 -23.32 -43.52
C LEU A 17 -9.98 -22.07 -42.64
N LEU A 18 -10.43 -20.90 -43.11
CA LEU A 18 -10.38 -19.66 -42.32
C LEU A 18 -11.33 -19.70 -41.11
N LEU A 19 -12.52 -20.31 -41.25
CA LEU A 19 -13.46 -20.48 -40.14
C LEU A 19 -12.94 -21.47 -39.08
N ILE A 20 -12.27 -22.55 -39.51
CA ILE A 20 -11.64 -23.51 -38.60
C ILE A 20 -10.44 -22.85 -37.88
N ALA A 21 -9.63 -22.07 -38.58
CA ALA A 21 -8.53 -21.34 -37.97
C ALA A 21 -9.00 -20.30 -36.94
N SER A 22 -10.09 -19.56 -37.21
CA SER A 22 -10.60 -18.56 -36.25
C SER A 22 -11.21 -19.20 -35.01
N THR A 23 -11.91 -20.34 -35.14
CA THR A 23 -12.47 -21.07 -34.00
C THR A 23 -11.39 -21.72 -33.14
N VAL A 24 -10.29 -22.21 -33.73
CA VAL A 24 -9.13 -22.71 -32.97
C VAL A 24 -8.41 -21.57 -32.25
N ILE A 25 -8.21 -20.41 -32.90
CA ILE A 25 -7.58 -19.24 -32.27
C ILE A 25 -8.44 -18.71 -31.11
N LEU A 26 -9.77 -18.61 -31.29
CA LEU A 26 -10.68 -18.23 -30.20
C LEU A 26 -10.64 -19.25 -29.06
N GLY A 27 -10.62 -20.56 -29.36
CA GLY A 27 -10.54 -21.61 -28.34
C GLY A 27 -9.23 -21.58 -27.55
N VAL A 28 -8.11 -21.26 -28.20
CA VAL A 28 -6.80 -21.12 -27.55
C VAL A 28 -6.73 -19.84 -26.72
N LEU A 29 -7.25 -18.71 -27.21
CA LEU A 29 -7.30 -17.46 -26.45
C LEU A 29 -8.23 -17.57 -25.23
N TYR A 30 -9.43 -18.15 -25.40
CA TYR A 30 -10.35 -18.40 -24.30
C TYR A 30 -9.80 -19.43 -23.31
N GLY A 31 -9.02 -20.40 -23.79
CA GLY A 31 -8.32 -21.38 -22.96
C GLY A 31 -7.12 -20.83 -22.20
N ILE A 32 -6.44 -19.80 -22.71
CA ILE A 32 -5.33 -19.11 -22.03
C ILE A 32 -5.88 -18.18 -20.94
N GLU A 33 -6.95 -17.43 -21.24
CA GLU A 33 -7.64 -16.57 -20.26
C GLU A 33 -8.26 -17.39 -19.11
N GLN A 34 -8.78 -18.59 -19.41
CA GLN A 34 -9.26 -19.55 -18.41
C GLN A 34 -8.14 -20.28 -17.63
N ARG A 35 -6.91 -20.36 -18.18
CA ARG A 35 -5.77 -21.01 -17.50
C ARG A 35 -5.03 -20.07 -16.55
N GLU A 36 -4.96 -18.78 -16.86
CA GLU A 36 -4.45 -17.78 -15.91
C GLU A 36 -5.44 -17.56 -14.76
N THR A 37 -6.74 -17.68 -15.00
CA THR A 37 -7.75 -17.58 -13.93
C THR A 37 -7.92 -18.85 -13.09
N LYS A 38 -7.67 -20.06 -13.63
CA LYS A 38 -7.79 -21.33 -12.88
C LYS A 38 -6.61 -21.70 -11.98
N GLN A 39 -5.48 -21.00 -12.02
CA GLN A 39 -4.38 -21.24 -11.06
C GLN A 39 -4.48 -20.40 -9.78
N ILE A 40 -5.51 -19.56 -9.64
CA ILE A 40 -5.83 -18.83 -8.40
C ILE A 40 -7.04 -19.48 -7.68
N GLU A 41 -7.32 -20.77 -7.93
CA GLU A 41 -8.28 -21.59 -7.16
C GLU A 41 -7.58 -22.46 -6.10
N LYS A 42 -6.60 -21.90 -5.38
CA LYS A 42 -6.13 -22.45 -4.10
C LYS A 42 -6.20 -21.38 -3.02
N GLY A 43 -7.41 -21.21 -2.49
CA GLY A 43 -7.66 -20.52 -1.24
C GLY A 43 -7.71 -19.00 -1.35
N ILE A 44 -8.56 -18.46 -2.23
CA ILE A 44 -9.09 -17.11 -1.98
C ILE A 44 -10.00 -17.25 -0.76
N TRP A 45 -9.46 -16.95 0.41
CA TRP A 45 -10.25 -16.60 1.57
C TRP A 45 -10.93 -15.27 1.23
N THR A 46 -12.09 -15.30 0.55
CA THR A 46 -12.97 -14.13 0.48
C THR A 46 -13.63 -13.98 1.83
N SER A 47 -12.84 -13.56 2.79
CA SER A 47 -13.36 -13.15 4.07
C SER A 47 -14.01 -11.79 3.82
N ILE A 48 -15.34 -11.74 3.75
CA ILE A 48 -16.11 -10.50 3.90
C ILE A 48 -15.88 -10.05 5.34
N ILE A 49 -14.72 -9.46 5.62
CA ILE A 49 -14.33 -9.01 6.96
C ILE A 49 -14.80 -7.58 7.08
N ASN A 50 -15.91 -7.43 7.79
CA ASN A 50 -16.33 -6.15 8.38
C ASN A 50 -15.14 -5.51 9.11
N PRO A 51 -15.10 -4.17 9.23
CA PRO A 51 -14.12 -3.51 10.11
C PRO A 51 -14.09 -4.21 11.46
N ILE A 52 -12.94 -4.76 11.83
CA ILE A 52 -12.79 -5.50 13.08
C ILE A 52 -12.68 -4.46 14.19
N THR A 53 -13.60 -4.51 15.15
CA THR A 53 -13.39 -3.92 16.47
C THR A 53 -12.42 -4.80 17.25
N TYR A 54 -11.33 -4.19 17.71
CA TYR A 54 -10.29 -4.87 18.47
C TYR A 54 -10.47 -4.59 19.95
N SER A 55 -10.00 -5.46 20.84
CA SER A 55 -9.66 -4.96 22.18
C SER A 55 -8.32 -4.21 22.11
N GLN A 56 -8.08 -3.28 23.03
CA GLN A 56 -6.76 -2.66 23.19
C GLN A 56 -5.64 -3.72 23.26
N SER A 57 -5.82 -4.77 24.06
CA SER A 57 -4.85 -5.87 24.18
C SER A 57 -4.61 -6.63 22.87
N SER A 58 -5.60 -6.68 21.98
CA SER A 58 -5.48 -7.32 20.67
C SER A 58 -4.66 -6.47 19.71
N VAL A 59 -4.86 -5.14 19.73
CA VAL A 59 -4.01 -4.20 18.97
C VAL A 59 -2.57 -4.26 19.48
N GLU A 60 -2.35 -4.18 20.79
CA GLU A 60 -1.02 -4.27 21.37
C GLU A 60 -0.30 -5.58 21.00
N LYS A 61 -1.03 -6.70 20.95
CA LYS A 61 -0.49 -7.98 20.50
C LYS A 61 -0.13 -7.95 19.01
N LEU A 62 -0.98 -7.36 18.16
CA LEU A 62 -0.71 -7.18 16.73
C LEU A 62 0.53 -6.30 16.51
N LEU A 63 0.66 -5.19 17.24
CA LEU A 63 1.80 -4.28 17.13
C LEU A 63 3.12 -4.92 17.61
N ASN A 64 3.06 -5.84 18.57
CA ASN A 64 4.25 -6.52 19.12
C ASN A 64 4.64 -7.81 18.40
N GLN A 65 3.71 -8.49 17.75
CA GLN A 65 3.89 -9.88 17.29
C GLN A 65 3.18 -10.20 15.99
N GLY A 66 2.35 -9.29 15.47
CA GLY A 66 1.58 -9.47 14.24
C GLY A 66 2.38 -9.08 13.00
N GLY A 67 1.81 -9.39 11.84
CA GLY A 67 2.19 -8.72 10.60
C GLY A 67 1.02 -7.89 10.12
N TYR A 68 1.28 -6.65 9.78
CA TYR A 68 0.26 -5.68 9.41
C TYR A 68 0.80 -4.64 8.43
N ILE A 69 -0.14 -3.92 7.81
CA ILE A 69 0.12 -2.74 7.00
C ILE A 69 -0.63 -1.56 7.59
N MET A 70 0.02 -0.40 7.58
CA MET A 70 -0.69 0.87 7.64
C MET A 70 -0.51 1.59 6.31
N MET A 71 -1.63 1.99 5.71
CA MET A 71 -1.65 2.61 4.39
C MET A 71 -2.56 3.82 4.40
N SER A 72 -2.02 4.98 4.02
CA SER A 72 -2.83 6.18 3.85
C SER A 72 -3.79 6.03 2.67
N ALA A 73 -4.92 6.68 2.77
CA ALA A 73 -5.94 6.86 1.75
C ALA A 73 -6.13 8.37 1.47
N GLY A 74 -5.11 9.16 1.75
CA GLY A 74 -5.14 10.60 1.62
C GLY A 74 -4.76 11.10 0.23
N ARG A 75 -4.88 12.41 0.07
CA ARG A 75 -4.21 13.15 -0.99
C ARG A 75 -2.71 13.17 -0.68
N ASN A 76 -1.88 12.82 -1.65
CA ASN A 76 -0.43 12.89 -1.50
C ASN A 76 0.07 14.32 -1.74
N ASN A 77 0.24 15.08 -0.66
CA ASN A 77 0.66 16.47 -0.71
C ASN A 77 2.08 16.67 -1.27
N LYS A 78 2.89 15.62 -1.40
CA LYS A 78 4.22 15.69 -2.03
C LYS A 78 4.19 15.55 -3.55
N MET A 79 3.07 15.10 -4.12
CA MET A 79 2.90 14.89 -5.55
C MET A 79 2.05 16.01 -6.18
N PRO A 80 2.62 16.86 -7.06
CA PRO A 80 1.87 17.96 -7.67
C PRO A 80 0.60 17.54 -8.43
N SER A 81 0.61 16.33 -9.00
CA SER A 81 -0.55 15.75 -9.68
C SER A 81 -1.73 15.46 -8.74
N ASP A 82 -1.45 15.20 -7.46
CA ASP A 82 -2.47 14.87 -6.46
C ASP A 82 -3.08 16.12 -5.81
N GLN A 83 -2.28 17.19 -5.69
CA GLN A 83 -2.71 18.46 -5.08
C GLN A 83 -3.93 19.08 -5.76
N ASN A 84 -4.07 18.89 -7.07
CA ASN A 84 -5.14 19.50 -7.88
C ASN A 84 -6.34 18.59 -8.14
N LEU A 85 -6.38 17.38 -7.56
CA LEU A 85 -7.52 16.50 -7.76
C LEU A 85 -8.75 17.05 -7.07
N SER A 86 -9.93 16.64 -7.54
CA SER A 86 -11.17 16.93 -6.82
C SER A 86 -11.32 16.00 -5.62
N ASP A 87 -12.05 16.44 -4.60
CA ASP A 87 -12.35 15.58 -3.45
C ASP A 87 -13.19 14.35 -3.84
N GLU A 88 -14.00 14.46 -4.89
CA GLU A 88 -14.73 13.31 -5.45
C GLU A 88 -13.77 12.25 -5.99
N THR A 89 -12.73 12.66 -6.71
CA THR A 89 -11.69 11.74 -7.20
C THR A 89 -10.92 11.08 -6.06
N ILE A 90 -10.62 11.81 -4.98
CA ILE A 90 -9.99 11.24 -3.78
C ILE A 90 -10.95 10.25 -3.10
N ARG A 91 -12.24 10.58 -3.01
CA ARG A 91 -13.26 9.69 -2.43
C ARG A 91 -13.39 8.40 -3.23
N GLU A 92 -13.48 8.47 -4.55
CA GLU A 92 -13.51 7.29 -5.44
C GLU A 92 -12.26 6.43 -5.29
N ARG A 93 -11.09 7.06 -5.20
CA ARG A 93 -9.82 6.37 -4.94
C ARG A 93 -9.88 5.57 -3.64
N ASN A 94 -10.42 6.16 -2.58
CA ASN A 94 -10.52 5.53 -1.27
C ASN A 94 -11.48 4.35 -1.28
N VAL A 95 -12.60 4.49 -1.99
CA VAL A 95 -13.53 3.37 -2.24
C VAL A 95 -12.82 2.24 -2.97
N ASN A 96 -12.09 2.54 -4.05
CA ASN A 96 -11.37 1.53 -4.82
C ASN A 96 -10.25 0.85 -4.01
N LEU A 97 -9.49 1.62 -3.22
CA LEU A 97 -8.48 1.06 -2.31
C LEU A 97 -9.14 0.15 -1.27
N THR A 98 -10.27 0.57 -0.70
CA THR A 98 -11.03 -0.27 0.24
C THR A 98 -11.46 -1.58 -0.42
N ILE A 99 -11.95 -1.55 -1.65
CA ILE A 99 -12.33 -2.75 -2.41
C ILE A 99 -11.12 -3.68 -2.59
N ASP A 100 -9.98 -3.15 -3.06
CA ASP A 100 -8.76 -3.93 -3.26
C ASP A 100 -8.27 -4.59 -1.95
N LEU A 101 -8.40 -3.89 -0.82
CA LEU A 101 -8.05 -4.42 0.50
C LEU A 101 -9.05 -5.49 0.97
N THR A 102 -10.35 -5.20 0.94
CA THR A 102 -11.43 -6.06 1.47
C THR A 102 -11.55 -7.41 0.78
N ASN A 103 -11.18 -7.48 -0.51
CA ASN A 103 -11.24 -8.73 -1.27
C ASN A 103 -10.26 -9.78 -0.75
N THR A 104 -9.20 -9.36 -0.04
CA THR A 104 -8.09 -10.23 0.32
C THR A 104 -7.77 -10.21 1.81
N TYR A 105 -7.98 -9.11 2.53
CA TYR A 105 -7.47 -8.95 3.89
C TYR A 105 -8.52 -8.46 4.88
N ALA A 106 -8.30 -8.84 6.14
CA ALA A 106 -8.93 -8.18 7.28
C ALA A 106 -8.36 -6.77 7.45
N TYR A 107 -9.22 -5.77 7.68
CA TYR A 107 -8.77 -4.41 7.92
C TYR A 107 -9.65 -3.67 8.93
N SER A 108 -9.16 -2.53 9.39
CA SER A 108 -9.94 -1.52 10.10
C SER A 108 -9.54 -0.13 9.62
N SER A 109 -10.47 0.81 9.67
CA SER A 109 -10.18 2.21 9.39
C SER A 109 -9.35 2.80 10.53
N MET A 110 -8.43 3.68 10.17
CA MET A 110 -7.51 4.34 11.08
C MET A 110 -7.42 5.81 10.70
N PHE A 111 -7.08 6.67 11.66
CA PHE A 111 -6.71 8.04 11.38
C PHE A 111 -5.24 8.27 11.70
N GLY A 112 -4.53 8.94 10.81
CA GLY A 112 -3.22 9.51 11.07
C GLY A 112 -3.35 11.00 11.36
N PHE A 113 -2.63 11.49 12.35
CA PHE A 113 -2.48 12.91 12.65
C PHE A 113 -0.99 13.23 12.68
N TYR A 114 -0.51 13.90 11.64
CA TYR A 114 0.92 14.15 11.45
C TYR A 114 1.16 15.56 10.92
N ASN A 115 1.94 16.34 11.66
CA ASN A 115 2.23 17.75 11.37
C ASN A 115 0.97 18.63 11.27
N GLY A 116 -0.05 18.31 12.06
CA GLY A 116 -1.33 19.02 12.07
C GLY A 116 -2.29 18.67 10.92
N ASP A 117 -1.88 17.79 10.00
CA ASP A 117 -2.77 17.25 8.96
C ASP A 117 -3.41 15.95 9.44
N ASN A 118 -4.67 15.74 9.08
CA ASN A 118 -5.37 14.48 9.27
C ASN A 118 -5.36 13.65 7.98
N GLU A 119 -5.20 12.35 8.12
CA GLU A 119 -5.32 11.42 7.01
C GLU A 119 -6.17 10.22 7.39
N THR A 120 -7.09 9.85 6.50
CA THR A 120 -7.73 8.55 6.56
C THR A 120 -6.71 7.51 6.15
N SER A 121 -6.57 6.46 6.95
CA SER A 121 -5.67 5.35 6.70
C SER A 121 -6.37 4.02 6.95
N PHE A 122 -5.75 2.93 6.53
CA PHE A 122 -6.20 1.58 6.77
C PHE A 122 -5.15 0.81 7.57
N PHE A 123 -5.60 0.09 8.58
CA PHE A 123 -4.81 -0.89 9.33
C PHE A 123 -5.21 -2.29 8.87
N VAL A 124 -4.32 -2.97 8.14
CA VAL A 124 -4.61 -4.24 7.46
C VAL A 124 -3.82 -5.35 8.11
N ILE A 125 -4.47 -6.47 8.44
CA ILE A 125 -3.80 -7.65 9.01
C ILE A 125 -3.31 -8.55 7.89
N LEU A 126 -2.02 -8.87 7.91
CA LEU A 126 -1.40 -9.75 6.92
C LEU A 126 -1.62 -11.23 7.26
N HIS A 127 -1.80 -12.06 6.23
CA HIS A 127 -1.83 -13.52 6.43
C HIS A 127 -0.44 -14.06 6.78
N ASN A 128 0.62 -13.37 6.35
CA ASN A 128 2.03 -13.75 6.53
C ASN A 128 2.38 -15.12 5.94
N ILE A 129 1.64 -15.57 4.92
CA ILE A 129 1.89 -16.86 4.23
C ILE A 129 3.15 -16.74 3.36
N SER A 130 3.28 -15.62 2.64
CA SER A 130 4.47 -15.26 1.86
C SER A 130 4.77 -13.78 2.09
N PRO A 131 5.49 -13.44 3.18
CA PRO A 131 5.65 -12.05 3.62
C PRO A 131 6.21 -11.11 2.56
N ASP A 132 7.17 -11.58 1.77
CA ASP A 132 7.82 -10.76 0.74
C ASP A 132 6.90 -10.54 -0.48
N THR A 133 6.06 -11.52 -0.80
CA THR A 133 5.00 -11.37 -1.82
C THR A 133 3.95 -10.38 -1.36
N GLU A 134 3.44 -10.53 -0.13
CA GLU A 134 2.47 -9.58 0.45
C GLU A 134 3.06 -8.16 0.47
N ARG A 135 4.32 -8.01 0.91
CA ARG A 135 5.03 -6.72 0.89
C ARG A 135 4.99 -6.07 -0.50
N ASN A 136 5.29 -6.82 -1.55
CA ASN A 136 5.29 -6.29 -2.91
C ASN A 136 3.88 -5.89 -3.38
N VAL A 137 2.84 -6.69 -3.05
CA VAL A 137 1.44 -6.34 -3.34
C VAL A 137 1.08 -4.99 -2.74
N PHE A 138 1.45 -4.73 -1.49
CA PHE A 138 1.15 -3.44 -0.85
C PHE A 138 1.97 -2.27 -1.41
N ILE A 139 3.20 -2.51 -1.86
CA ILE A 139 3.99 -1.50 -2.58
C ILE A 139 3.30 -1.12 -3.89
N GLU A 140 2.83 -2.12 -4.66
CA GLU A 140 2.10 -1.92 -5.91
C GLU A 140 0.78 -1.18 -5.68
N LEU A 141 0.04 -1.50 -4.61
CA LEU A 141 -1.14 -0.74 -4.21
C LEU A 141 -0.79 0.71 -3.87
N GLY A 142 0.30 0.94 -3.12
CA GLY A 142 0.73 2.29 -2.77
C GLY A 142 1.09 3.12 -3.99
N GLN A 143 1.72 2.50 -4.99
CA GLN A 143 1.99 3.13 -6.29
C GLN A 143 0.69 3.38 -7.07
N LYS A 144 -0.19 2.38 -7.19
CA LYS A 144 -1.48 2.44 -7.90
C LYS A 144 -2.34 3.61 -7.40
N TYR A 145 -2.37 3.83 -6.09
CA TYR A 145 -3.17 4.86 -5.44
C TYR A 145 -2.40 6.14 -5.10
N ASN A 146 -1.19 6.30 -5.66
CA ASN A 146 -0.32 7.45 -5.49
C ASN A 146 -0.04 7.83 -4.03
N GLN A 147 0.02 6.84 -3.13
CA GLN A 147 0.35 7.06 -1.73
C GLN A 147 1.84 7.37 -1.59
N GLU A 148 2.21 8.31 -0.72
CA GLU A 148 3.62 8.66 -0.50
C GLU A 148 4.39 7.46 0.03
N SER A 149 3.79 6.77 0.99
CA SER A 149 4.41 5.65 1.68
C SER A 149 3.38 4.67 2.22
N ILE A 150 3.87 3.49 2.59
CA ILE A 150 3.17 2.51 3.41
C ILE A 150 4.07 2.14 4.59
N ILE A 151 3.45 1.67 5.68
CA ILE A 151 4.18 1.02 6.76
C ILE A 151 3.91 -0.47 6.65
N TYR A 152 4.95 -1.26 6.42
CA TYR A 152 4.89 -2.72 6.38
C TYR A 152 5.55 -3.30 7.62
N VAL A 153 4.86 -4.23 8.28
CA VAL A 153 5.38 -4.94 9.44
C VAL A 153 5.32 -6.43 9.19
N LYS A 154 6.49 -7.06 9.13
CA LYS A 154 6.61 -8.51 9.04
C LYS A 154 6.33 -9.13 10.39
N ARG A 155 5.55 -10.20 10.41
CA ARG A 155 5.41 -11.06 11.59
C ARG A 155 6.76 -11.73 11.91
N ALA A 156 7.54 -11.14 12.81
CA ALA A 156 8.82 -11.64 13.25
C ALA A 156 9.13 -11.18 14.69
N THR A 157 10.10 -11.83 15.33
CA THR A 157 10.64 -11.42 16.64
C THR A 157 12.16 -11.24 16.49
N PRO A 158 12.70 -10.02 16.64
CA PRO A 158 11.99 -8.77 16.91
C PRO A 158 11.08 -8.35 15.73
N THR A 159 10.01 -7.63 16.05
CA THR A 159 9.14 -7.04 15.03
C THR A 159 9.84 -5.81 14.45
N ILE A 160 10.10 -5.87 13.14
CA ILE A 160 10.72 -4.78 12.39
C ILE A 160 9.64 -4.13 11.54
N GLN A 161 9.53 -2.81 11.68
CA GLN A 161 8.64 -1.98 10.87
C GLN A 161 9.44 -1.40 9.72
N GLN A 162 8.83 -1.30 8.55
CA GLN A 162 9.41 -0.66 7.38
C GLN A 162 8.48 0.45 6.91
N PHE A 163 8.93 1.70 7.01
CA PHE A 163 8.32 2.82 6.31
C PHE A 163 8.83 2.83 4.88
N ILE A 164 8.02 2.41 3.92
CA ILE A 164 8.41 2.21 2.52
C ILE A 164 7.83 3.34 1.68
N TYR A 165 8.68 4.08 1.00
CA TYR A 165 8.25 5.12 0.06
C TYR A 165 7.78 4.47 -1.24
N THR A 166 6.53 4.69 -1.60
CA THR A 166 5.91 4.11 -2.80
C THR A 166 5.93 5.10 -3.96
N THR A 167 5.86 6.41 -3.70
CA THR A 167 5.92 7.46 -4.73
C THR A 167 6.86 8.62 -4.33
N GLY A 168 7.07 9.59 -5.22
CA GLY A 168 7.95 10.76 -4.98
C GLY A 168 9.46 10.50 -5.13
N GLU A 169 10.28 11.46 -4.69
CA GLU A 169 11.76 11.45 -4.84
C GLU A 169 12.42 10.23 -4.15
N PHE A 170 11.77 9.68 -3.13
CA PHE A 170 12.29 8.56 -2.34
C PHE A 170 11.71 7.19 -2.73
N SER A 171 10.87 7.11 -3.77
CA SER A 171 10.23 5.85 -4.19
C SER A 171 11.22 4.70 -4.30
N GLY A 172 10.86 3.54 -3.72
CA GLY A 172 11.68 2.34 -3.66
C GLY A 172 12.67 2.30 -2.49
N LYS A 173 12.83 3.39 -1.72
CA LYS A 173 13.58 3.40 -0.47
C LYS A 173 12.68 3.06 0.71
N TYR A 174 13.29 2.67 1.82
CA TYR A 174 12.59 2.46 3.07
C TYR A 174 13.44 2.84 4.29
N VAL A 175 12.77 3.07 5.40
CA VAL A 175 13.35 3.30 6.72
C VAL A 175 12.86 2.22 7.67
N GLU A 176 13.77 1.64 8.44
CA GLU A 176 13.42 0.66 9.46
C GLU A 176 13.09 1.32 10.79
N GLY A 177 12.18 0.68 11.52
CA GLY A 177 11.73 1.07 12.84
C GLY A 177 11.48 -0.14 13.72
N GLN A 178 11.35 0.10 15.03
CA GLN A 178 11.08 -0.95 16.00
C GLN A 178 10.24 -0.44 17.18
N GLY A 179 9.25 -1.24 17.54
CA GLY A 179 8.38 -0.98 18.68
C GLY A 179 7.37 0.15 18.43
N TYR A 180 6.52 0.38 19.41
CA TYR A 180 5.52 1.44 19.37
C TYR A 180 5.42 2.06 20.76
N LYS A 181 4.76 3.20 20.84
CA LYS A 181 4.42 3.85 22.09
C LYS A 181 2.93 4.12 22.11
N VAL A 182 2.25 3.61 23.14
CA VAL A 182 0.86 4.01 23.44
C VAL A 182 0.88 5.44 23.94
N LEU A 183 -0.04 6.25 23.42
CA LEU A 183 -0.13 7.67 23.71
C LEU A 183 -1.38 7.96 24.54
N SER A 184 -1.32 9.03 25.32
CA SER A 184 -2.50 9.55 26.02
C SER A 184 -3.47 10.19 25.03
N THR A 185 -4.75 10.24 25.40
CA THR A 185 -5.82 10.75 24.54
C THR A 185 -5.68 12.24 24.20
N ASN A 186 -4.98 13.02 25.04
CA ASN A 186 -4.75 14.46 24.88
C ASN A 186 -3.62 14.83 23.90
N ILE A 187 -2.92 13.86 23.29
CA ILE A 187 -1.97 14.14 22.22
C ILE A 187 -2.71 14.61 20.98
N THR A 188 -2.20 15.69 20.38
CA THR A 188 -2.83 16.40 19.25
C THR A 188 -2.07 16.23 17.94
N ASP A 189 -0.90 15.60 17.93
CA ASP A 189 -0.09 15.40 16.72
C ASP A 189 0.87 14.21 16.87
N ASP A 190 1.40 13.72 15.75
CA ASP A 190 2.33 12.59 15.62
C ASP A 190 1.80 11.25 16.16
N TYR A 191 0.57 10.88 15.75
CA TYR A 191 -0.06 9.64 16.17
C TYR A 191 -0.93 8.97 15.10
N SER A 192 -1.10 7.68 15.24
CA SER A 192 -2.14 6.87 14.61
C SER A 192 -3.25 6.56 15.61
N GLU A 193 -4.48 6.49 15.13
CA GLU A 193 -5.69 6.32 15.92
C GLU A 193 -6.55 5.19 15.36
N LEU A 194 -6.82 4.18 16.18
CA LEU A 194 -7.72 3.08 15.87
C LEU A 194 -8.94 3.10 16.79
N ASN A 195 -10.12 2.96 16.21
CA ASN A 195 -11.34 2.68 16.97
C ASN A 195 -11.34 1.20 17.36
N VAL A 196 -11.10 0.92 18.64
CA VAL A 196 -11.03 -0.45 19.17
C VAL A 196 -12.43 -0.92 19.57
N CYS A 197 -13.22 -0.05 20.21
CA CYS A 197 -14.67 -0.21 20.42
C CYS A 197 -15.40 1.05 19.92
N PRO A 198 -16.74 1.05 19.79
CA PRO A 198 -17.50 2.23 19.35
C PRO A 198 -17.16 3.53 20.10
N ASP A 199 -16.78 3.41 21.38
CA ASP A 199 -16.44 4.54 22.26
C ASP A 199 -14.98 4.54 22.73
N ASP A 200 -14.16 3.56 22.32
CA ASP A 200 -12.78 3.43 22.77
C ASP A 200 -11.79 3.68 21.63
N ILE A 201 -10.87 4.61 21.89
CA ILE A 201 -9.85 5.04 20.95
C ILE A 201 -8.48 4.58 21.43
N PHE A 202 -7.73 3.91 20.56
CA PHE A 202 -6.36 3.51 20.79
C PHE A 202 -5.40 4.40 19.97
N LYS A 203 -4.65 5.26 20.67
CA LYS A 203 -3.63 6.13 20.06
C LYS A 203 -2.23 5.56 20.26
N PHE A 204 -1.45 5.50 19.19
CA PHE A 204 -0.07 5.05 19.23
C PHE A 204 0.81 5.75 18.20
N THR A 205 2.12 5.69 18.38
CA THR A 205 3.10 6.06 17.35
C THR A 205 4.14 4.95 17.19
N LEU A 206 4.77 4.91 16.02
CA LEU A 206 5.79 3.94 15.64
C LEU A 206 7.17 4.62 15.62
N ASN A 207 8.20 3.91 16.06
CA ASN A 207 9.54 4.49 16.16
C ASN A 207 10.37 4.12 14.94
N PHE A 208 10.57 5.08 14.02
CA PHE A 208 11.41 4.91 12.83
C PHE A 208 12.75 5.64 12.96
N ASN A 209 13.82 5.08 12.38
CA ASN A 209 15.15 5.69 12.38
C ASN A 209 15.44 6.44 11.06
N PHE A 210 14.96 7.67 10.95
CA PHE A 210 15.16 8.51 9.77
C PHE A 210 16.59 9.05 9.59
N GLU A 211 17.45 8.98 10.62
CA GLU A 211 18.82 9.53 10.58
C GLU A 211 19.67 8.84 9.50
N ILE A 212 19.49 7.54 9.32
CA ILE A 212 20.23 6.72 8.35
C ILE A 212 19.94 7.19 6.91
N MET A 213 18.69 7.56 6.62
CA MET A 213 18.28 7.98 5.29
C MET A 213 18.82 9.36 4.92
N ILE A 214 18.89 10.27 5.91
CA ILE A 214 19.46 11.61 5.75
C ILE A 214 20.95 11.50 5.43
N MET A 215 21.71 10.67 6.16
CA MET A 215 23.16 10.54 5.95
C MET A 215 23.54 9.96 4.58
N GLY A 216 22.75 9.02 4.05
CA GLY A 216 22.96 8.47 2.71
C GLY A 216 22.77 9.51 1.59
N ASN A 217 21.80 10.42 1.74
CA ASN A 217 21.54 11.50 0.78
C ASN A 217 22.44 12.73 0.99
N THR A 218 22.99 12.89 2.20
CA THR A 218 23.84 14.05 2.54
C THR A 218 25.09 14.07 1.66
N ARG A 219 25.72 12.92 1.32
CA ARG A 219 26.87 12.89 0.38
C ARG A 219 26.61 13.54 -1.00
N ILE A 220 25.36 13.78 -1.39
CA ILE A 220 25.00 14.40 -2.68
C ILE A 220 24.55 15.88 -2.53
N LYS A 221 24.16 16.35 -1.33
CA LYS A 221 23.59 17.71 -1.13
C LYS A 221 24.13 18.46 0.13
N THR A 222 25.35 18.18 0.63
CA THR A 222 25.92 18.76 1.87
C THR A 222 26.29 20.26 1.86
N ARG A 223 25.55 21.15 1.18
CA ARG A 223 25.83 22.59 1.33
C ARG A 223 24.64 23.51 1.58
N GLN A 224 23.40 23.04 1.50
CA GLN A 224 22.22 23.89 1.72
C GLN A 224 21.33 23.45 2.90
N LEU A 225 21.31 22.18 3.28
CA LEU A 225 20.44 21.65 4.35
C LEU A 225 20.96 21.89 5.78
N ILE A 226 22.28 22.09 5.94
CA ILE A 226 22.89 22.34 7.26
C ILE A 226 22.41 23.68 7.86
N ASP A 227 22.12 24.68 7.02
CA ASP A 227 21.67 25.99 7.50
C ASP A 227 20.20 25.98 7.97
N HIS A 228 19.34 25.14 7.37
CA HIS A 228 17.93 25.09 7.74
C HIS A 228 17.68 24.32 9.04
N HIS A 229 18.41 23.22 9.28
CA HIS A 229 18.20 22.38 10.46
C HIS A 229 18.84 22.97 11.72
N THR A 230 19.97 23.68 11.58
CA THR A 230 20.62 24.40 12.69
C THR A 230 19.74 25.52 13.24
N ASN A 231 18.94 26.17 12.37
CA ASN A 231 18.01 27.22 12.77
C ASN A 231 16.76 26.67 13.49
N TYR A 232 16.27 25.49 13.10
CA TYR A 232 15.15 24.84 13.79
C TYR A 232 15.52 24.43 15.23
N ILE A 233 16.70 23.83 15.42
CA ILE A 233 17.19 23.42 16.75
C ILE A 233 17.49 24.65 17.65
N ARG A 234 18.01 25.75 17.08
CA ARG A 234 18.21 27.01 17.83
C ARG A 234 16.90 27.69 18.23
N ALA A 235 15.87 27.64 17.38
CA ALA A 235 14.56 28.22 17.69
C ALA A 235 13.86 27.51 18.86
N ASN A 236 14.00 26.18 18.95
CA ASN A 236 13.36 25.39 20.01
C ASN A 236 14.11 25.45 21.36
N ARG A 237 15.44 25.62 21.37
CA ARG A 237 16.18 25.83 22.63
C ARG A 237 15.84 27.14 23.34
N LYS A 238 15.49 28.20 22.60
CA LYS A 238 15.08 29.49 23.20
C LYS A 238 13.68 29.45 23.81
N ARG A 239 12.83 28.47 23.46
CA ARG A 239 11.48 28.33 23.99
C ARG A 239 11.40 27.52 25.29
N GLN A 240 12.49 26.86 25.69
CA GLN A 240 12.55 26.04 26.92
C GLN A 240 13.25 26.76 28.08
N THR A 241 13.64 28.03 27.91
CA THR A 241 14.36 28.82 28.92
C THR A 241 13.54 30.00 29.45
N PHE A 242 12.22 29.99 29.27
CA PHE A 242 11.27 30.92 29.89
C PHE A 242 10.13 30.15 30.52
#